data_AF-A0AAE1YR09-F1
#
_entry.id   AF-A0AAE1YR09-F1
#
_cell.length_a   1.000
_cell.length_b   1.000
_cell.length_c   1.000
_cell.angle_alpha   90.00
_cell.angle_beta   90.00
_cell.angle_gamma   90.00
#
_symmetry.space_group_name_H-M   'P 1'
#
loop_
_entity.id
_entity.type
_entity.pdbx_description
1 polymer ?
#
loop_
_entity_poly.entity_id
_entity_poly.type
_entity_poly.pdbx_seq_one_letter_code
_entity_poly.pdbx_strand_id
1 'polypeptide(L)'
;MGVSGVLGVALLCAIHGATIENTLFEDGDGANTFRAFNPTQAEEIYFMVTANRFWSQIFGEIHAAEDPEFETFYTKNILVNEGIRAWMAAQDQHHENLIFPEEVSTTWKCSLMEL
;
A
#
# COMPACT_ATOMS: atom_id res chain seq x y z
N MET A 1 -1.66 -8.79 -8.03
CA MET A 1 -0.31 -9.25 -7.67
C MET A 1 0.78 -8.19 -7.84
N GLY A 2 0.69 -7.27 -8.82
CA GLY A 2 1.73 -6.22 -9.00
C GLY A 2 1.83 -5.22 -7.83
N VAL A 3 0.74 -4.55 -7.49
CA VAL A 3 0.72 -3.52 -6.43
C VAL A 3 1.10 -4.09 -5.06
N SER A 4 0.56 -5.26 -4.69
CA SER A 4 0.90 -5.93 -3.43
C SER A 4 2.37 -6.34 -3.36
N GLY A 5 2.98 -6.72 -4.49
CA GLY A 5 4.41 -7.03 -4.55
C GLY A 5 5.28 -5.79 -4.33
N VAL A 6 4.98 -4.69 -5.01
CA VAL A 6 5.73 -3.43 -4.89
C VAL A 6 5.60 -2.86 -3.48
N LEU A 7 4.37 -2.77 -2.96
CA LEU A 7 4.13 -2.27 -1.61
C LEU A 7 4.71 -3.20 -0.54
N GLY A 8 4.61 -4.52 -0.73
CA GLY A 8 5.18 -5.51 0.18
C GLY A 8 6.70 -5.41 0.28
N VAL A 9 7.40 -5.27 -0.85
CA VAL A 9 8.86 -5.10 -0.85
C VAL A 9 9.27 -3.75 -0.23
N ALA A 10 8.56 -2.67 -0.54
CA ALA A 10 8.82 -1.37 0.06
C ALA A 10 8.62 -1.40 1.59
N LEU A 11 7.55 -2.04 2.05
CA LEU A 11 7.26 -2.22 3.47
C LEU A 11 8.34 -3.06 4.16
N LEU A 12 8.72 -4.20 3.57
CA LEU A 12 9.78 -5.05 4.11
C LEU A 12 11.12 -4.32 4.18
N CYS A 13 11.46 -3.53 3.15
CA CYS A 13 12.69 -2.74 3.13
C CYS A 13 12.72 -1.72 4.28
N ALA A 14 11.64 -0.95 4.46
CA ALA A 14 11.55 0.04 5.52
C ALA A 14 11.57 -0.62 6.92
N ILE A 15 10.77 -1.68 7.11
CA ILE A 15 10.69 -2.39 8.40
C ILE A 15 12.03 -3.04 8.75
N HIS A 16 12.69 -3.67 7.79
CA HIS A 16 13.96 -4.35 8.04
C HIS A 16 15.06 -3.36 8.43
N GLY A 17 15.21 -2.25 7.67
CA GLY A 17 16.20 -1.21 7.98
C GLY A 17 15.97 -0.57 9.35
N ALA A 18 14.74 -0.14 9.62
CA ALA A 18 14.40 0.49 10.91
C ALA A 18 14.53 -0.50 12.09
N THR A 19 14.26 -1.79 11.89
CA THR A 19 14.44 -2.80 12.94
C THR A 19 15.91 -2.98 13.28
N ILE A 20 16.79 -3.06 12.27
CA ILE A 20 18.23 -3.18 12.48
C ILE A 20 18.75 -1.96 13.24
N GLU A 21 18.47 -0.73 12.77
CA GLU A 21 18.97 0.51 13.39
C GLU A 21 18.53 0.68 14.84
N ASN A 22 17.32 0.24 15.19
CA ASN A 22 16.78 0.36 16.55
C ASN A 22 17.13 -0.82 17.47
N THR A 23 17.81 -1.85 16.96
CA THR A 23 18.26 -2.99 17.77
C THR A 23 19.78 -3.21 17.69
N LEU A 24 20.52 -2.19 17.24
CA LEU A 24 21.98 -2.21 17.19
C LEU A 24 22.59 -2.45 18.59
N PHE A 25 23.72 -3.15 18.61
CA PHE A 25 24.58 -3.17 19.79
C PHE A 25 25.31 -1.83 19.96
N GLU A 26 25.61 -1.47 21.21
CA GLU A 26 26.48 -0.33 21.51
C GLU A 26 27.95 -0.74 21.37
N ASP A 27 28.43 -0.86 20.13
CA ASP A 27 29.77 -1.38 19.81
C ASP A 27 30.86 -0.28 19.75
N GLY A 28 30.56 0.95 20.22
CA GLY A 28 31.55 2.03 20.29
C GLY A 28 31.10 3.24 21.11
N ASP A 29 32.05 4.05 21.56
CA ASP A 29 31.82 5.20 22.47
C ASP A 29 31.26 6.45 21.77
N GLY A 30 31.07 6.40 20.45
CA GLY A 30 30.59 7.51 19.65
C GLY A 30 29.06 7.54 19.58
N ALA A 31 28.47 8.74 19.66
CA ALA A 31 27.04 8.92 19.43
C ALA A 31 26.58 8.53 18.00
N ASN A 32 27.52 8.31 17.07
CA ASN A 32 27.28 7.85 15.72
C ASN A 32 27.60 6.35 15.56
N THR A 33 26.56 5.53 15.59
CA THR A 33 26.66 4.06 15.52
C THR A 33 27.25 3.56 14.20
N PHE A 34 27.17 4.32 13.11
CA PHE A 34 27.76 3.95 11.80
C PHE A 34 29.28 3.70 11.85
N ARG A 35 30.01 4.33 12.78
CA ARG A 35 31.47 4.15 12.90
C ARG A 35 31.87 2.91 13.70
N ALA A 36 30.92 2.31 14.42
CA ALA A 36 31.16 1.10 15.19
C ALA A 36 31.10 -0.17 14.32
N PHE A 37 30.71 -0.06 13.04
CA PHE A 37 30.64 -1.19 12.13
C PHE A 37 32.00 -1.57 11.54
N ASN A 38 32.35 -2.85 11.60
CA ASN A 38 33.48 -3.42 10.86
C ASN A 38 33.01 -4.53 9.90
N PRO A 39 33.23 -4.42 8.57
CA PRO A 39 32.84 -5.45 7.60
C PRO A 39 33.43 -6.85 7.85
N THR A 40 34.54 -6.95 8.59
CA THR A 40 35.21 -8.23 8.88
C THR A 40 34.86 -8.81 10.24
N GLN A 41 33.96 -8.18 11.01
CA GLN A 41 33.56 -8.72 12.31
C GLN A 41 32.70 -9.97 12.15
N ALA A 42 32.85 -10.92 13.08
CA ALA A 42 32.11 -12.18 13.06
C ALA A 42 30.75 -12.08 13.79
N GLU A 43 30.58 -11.08 14.64
CA GLU A 43 29.39 -10.89 15.46
C GLU A 43 28.30 -10.13 14.68
N GLU A 44 27.03 -10.45 14.98
CA GLU A 44 25.90 -9.69 14.44
C GLU A 44 25.85 -8.30 15.06
N ILE A 45 25.43 -7.30 14.28
CA ILE A 45 25.45 -5.90 14.70
C ILE A 45 24.16 -5.45 15.39
N TYR A 46 23.16 -6.32 15.44
CA TYR A 46 21.85 -6.06 16.02
C TYR A 46 21.32 -7.29 16.75
N PHE A 47 20.46 -7.07 17.74
CA PHE A 47 19.95 -8.13 18.59
C PHE A 47 18.67 -8.76 18.00
N MET A 48 18.86 -9.80 17.18
CA MET A 48 17.78 -10.54 16.51
C MET A 48 16.67 -11.02 17.46
N VAL A 49 17.01 -11.43 18.68
CA VAL A 49 16.05 -11.96 19.67
C VAL A 49 15.09 -10.87 20.20
N THR A 50 15.55 -9.62 20.32
CA THR A 50 14.75 -8.45 20.75
C THR A 50 13.88 -7.99 19.60
N ALA A 51 14.43 -7.96 18.38
CA ALA A 51 13.64 -7.72 17.17
C ALA A 51 12.49 -8.72 17.06
N ASN A 52 12.75 -10.02 17.25
CA ASN A 52 11.74 -11.07 17.20
C ASN A 52 10.68 -10.91 18.30
N ARG A 53 11.10 -10.64 19.55
CA ARG A 53 10.18 -10.43 20.66
C ARG A 53 9.29 -9.21 20.45
N PHE A 54 9.84 -8.12 19.91
CA PHE A 54 9.10 -6.90 19.56
C PHE A 54 8.00 -7.21 18.53
N TRP A 55 8.36 -7.82 17.40
CA TRP A 55 7.42 -8.10 16.33
C TRP A 55 6.36 -9.14 16.70
N SER A 56 6.72 -10.14 17.51
CA SER A 56 5.78 -11.16 18.02
C SER A 56 4.66 -10.56 18.87
N GLN A 57 4.94 -9.46 19.60
CA GLN A 57 3.93 -8.77 20.40
C GLN A 57 2.98 -7.92 19.56
N ILE A 58 3.49 -7.30 18.48
CA ILE A 58 2.72 -6.38 17.63
C ILE A 58 1.71 -7.11 16.74
N PHE A 59 2.07 -8.29 16.21
CA PHE A 59 1.25 -8.99 15.21
C PHE A 59 0.38 -10.13 15.76
N GLY A 60 0.31 -10.32 17.08
CA GLY A 60 -0.34 -11.48 17.70
C GLY A 60 -1.88 -11.50 17.70
N GLU A 61 -2.58 -10.42 17.34
CA GLU A 61 -4.02 -10.30 17.69
C GLU A 61 -4.82 -9.43 16.71
N ILE A 62 -5.41 -10.03 15.65
CA ILE A 62 -6.56 -9.44 14.93
C ILE A 62 -7.49 -10.55 14.42
N HIS A 63 -8.74 -10.55 14.89
CA HIS A 63 -9.84 -11.35 14.36
C HIS A 63 -10.88 -10.39 13.75
N ALA A 64 -11.26 -10.57 12.50
CA ALA A 64 -12.30 -9.78 11.83
C ALA A 64 -13.47 -10.69 11.40
N ALA A 65 -14.69 -10.28 11.74
CA ALA A 65 -15.93 -10.91 11.29
C ALA A 65 -16.52 -10.08 10.14
N GLU A 66 -17.02 -10.75 9.09
CA GLU A 66 -17.57 -10.13 7.89
C GLU A 66 -19.11 -10.05 7.94
N ASP A 67 -19.66 -8.90 7.54
CA ASP A 67 -21.11 -8.60 7.50
C ASP A 67 -21.63 -8.65 6.04
N PRO A 68 -22.71 -9.41 5.76
CA PRO A 68 -23.30 -9.54 4.43
C PRO A 68 -24.15 -8.36 3.90
N GLU A 69 -24.44 -7.31 4.69
CA GLU A 69 -25.21 -6.12 4.21
C GLU A 69 -24.34 -4.95 3.70
N PHE A 70 -23.02 -5.14 3.60
CA PHE A 70 -22.10 -4.03 3.32
C PHE A 70 -22.07 -3.64 1.83
N GLU A 71 -22.47 -2.40 1.50
CA GLU A 71 -22.01 -1.73 0.28
C GLU A 71 -20.48 -1.60 0.34
N THR A 72 -19.78 -2.41 -0.46
CA THR A 72 -18.32 -2.38 -0.49
C THR A 72 -17.83 -1.26 -1.42
N PHE A 73 -16.59 -0.81 -1.22
CA PHE A 73 -15.90 0.03 -2.20
C PHE A 73 -15.91 -0.58 -3.62
N TYR A 74 -16.04 -1.90 -3.74
CA TYR A 74 -16.10 -2.59 -5.02
C TYR A 74 -17.34 -2.22 -5.84
N THR A 75 -18.53 -2.20 -5.23
CA THR A 75 -19.78 -1.86 -5.96
C THR A 75 -19.79 -0.38 -6.37
N LYS A 76 -19.26 0.51 -5.53
CA LYS A 76 -19.10 1.94 -5.89
C LYS A 76 -18.09 2.15 -7.02
N ASN A 77 -17.00 1.38 -7.06
CA ASN A 77 -16.02 1.44 -8.15
C ASN A 77 -16.60 1.01 -9.50
N ILE A 78 -17.61 0.14 -9.54
CA ILE A 78 -18.26 -0.24 -10.81
C ILE A 78 -18.96 0.96 -11.44
N LEU A 79 -19.75 1.71 -10.65
CA LEU A 79 -20.45 2.91 -11.11
C LEU A 79 -19.48 3.98 -11.62
N VAL A 80 -18.39 4.20 -10.88
CA VAL A 80 -17.34 5.14 -11.29
C VAL A 80 -16.71 4.73 -12.62
N ASN A 81 -16.40 3.44 -12.78
CA ASN A 81 -15.80 2.92 -14.02
C ASN A 81 -16.76 3.01 -15.22
N GLU A 82 -18.07 2.80 -15.02
CA GLU A 82 -19.07 2.96 -16.08
C GLU A 82 -19.18 4.42 -16.54
N GLY A 83 -19.21 5.36 -15.59
CA GLY A 83 -19.24 6.79 -15.90
C GLY A 83 -17.99 7.26 -16.64
N ILE A 84 -16.79 6.84 -16.20
CA ILE A 84 -15.52 7.20 -16.86
C ILE A 84 -15.47 6.65 -18.29
N ARG A 85 -15.85 5.39 -18.51
CA ARG A 85 -15.87 4.80 -19.85
C ARG A 85 -16.82 5.54 -20.78
N ALA A 86 -18.05 5.81 -20.34
CA ALA A 86 -19.04 6.52 -21.15
C ALA A 86 -18.59 7.95 -21.48
N TRP A 87 -17.90 8.61 -20.54
CA TRP A 87 -17.41 9.96 -20.72
C TRP A 87 -16.20 10.06 -21.65
N MET A 88 -15.25 9.12 -21.56
CA MET A 88 -14.00 9.16 -22.32
C MET A 88 -14.10 8.51 -23.71
N ALA A 89 -15.02 7.57 -23.92
CA ALA A 89 -15.06 6.72 -25.11
C ALA A 89 -15.09 7.48 -26.45
N ALA A 90 -15.87 8.57 -26.58
CA ALA A 90 -15.97 9.31 -27.83
C ALA A 90 -14.66 10.02 -28.23
N GLN A 91 -13.82 10.41 -27.26
CA GLN A 91 -12.54 11.09 -27.52
C GLN A 91 -11.39 10.08 -27.64
N ASP A 92 -11.29 9.13 -26.71
CA ASP A 92 -10.20 8.14 -26.68
C ASP A 92 -10.31 7.13 -27.85
N GLN A 93 -11.54 6.78 -28.25
CA GLN A 93 -11.82 5.83 -29.33
C GLN A 93 -12.42 6.54 -30.55
N HIS A 94 -11.83 7.65 -30.99
CA HIS A 94 -12.31 8.42 -32.15
C HIS A 94 -12.52 7.59 -33.44
N HIS A 95 -11.74 6.51 -33.63
CA HIS A 95 -11.86 5.60 -34.77
C HIS A 95 -13.15 4.76 -34.76
N GLU A 96 -13.84 4.66 -33.62
CA GLU A 96 -15.12 3.96 -33.49
C GLU A 96 -16.32 4.86 -33.81
N ASN A 97 -16.11 6.16 -34.03
CA ASN A 97 -17.16 7.15 -34.38
C ASN A 97 -18.37 7.10 -33.43
N LEU A 98 -18.11 6.95 -32.12
CA LEU A 98 -19.13 6.86 -31.08
C LEU A 98 -19.79 8.23 -30.87
N ILE A 99 -21.12 8.27 -30.93
CA ILE A 99 -21.92 9.47 -30.68
C ILE A 99 -22.89 9.14 -29.53
N PHE A 100 -22.65 9.75 -28.37
CA PHE A 100 -23.55 9.61 -27.22
C PHE A 100 -24.49 10.82 -27.12
N PRO A 101 -25.78 10.61 -26.83
CA PRO A 101 -26.71 11.70 -26.57
C PRO A 101 -26.36 12.40 -25.25
N GLU A 102 -26.63 13.71 -25.18
CA GLU A 102 -26.23 14.58 -24.07
C GLU A 102 -26.82 14.14 -22.72
N GLU A 103 -28.02 13.55 -22.72
CA GLU A 103 -28.69 12.99 -21.53
C GLU A 103 -27.86 11.91 -20.84
N VAL A 104 -27.14 11.09 -21.61
CA VAL A 104 -26.28 10.02 -21.05
C VAL A 104 -25.06 10.65 -20.39
N SER A 105 -24.40 11.60 -21.06
CA SER A 105 -23.22 12.27 -20.49
C SER A 105 -23.53 13.10 -19.26
N THR A 106 -24.69 13.76 -19.23
CA THR A 106 -25.10 14.63 -18.11
C THR A 106 -25.56 13.81 -16.91
N THR A 107 -26.27 12.70 -17.11
CA THR A 107 -26.71 11.79 -16.04
C THR A 107 -25.51 11.23 -15.28
N TRP A 108 -24.50 10.70 -15.98
CA TRP A 108 -23.29 10.18 -15.33
C TRP A 108 -22.50 11.26 -14.60
N LYS A 109 -22.47 12.49 -15.15
CA LYS A 109 -21.79 13.62 -14.52
C LYS A 109 -22.46 14.05 -13.21
N CYS A 110 -23.78 14.04 -13.14
CA CYS A 110 -24.52 14.31 -11.89
C CYS A 110 -24.32 13.18 -10.87
N SER A 111 -24.48 11.91 -11.27
CA SER A 111 -24.33 10.77 -10.34
C SER A 111 -22.90 10.62 -9.79
N LEU A 112 -21.87 10.98 -10.56
CA LEU A 112 -20.49 11.02 -10.07
C LEU A 112 -20.21 12.13 -9.05
N MET A 113 -21.00 13.21 -9.05
CA MET A 113 -20.87 14.30 -8.07
C MET A 113 -21.57 13.99 -6.74
N GLU A 114 -22.42 12.97 -6.71
CA GLU A 114 -23.20 12.55 -5.53
C GLU A 114 -22.57 11.36 -4.77
N LEU A 115 -21.50 10.77 -5.30
CA LEU A 115 -20.69 9.70 -4.67
C LEU A 115 -19.54 10.28 -3.83
#